data_AF-A0A3B8S7V9-F1
#
_entry.id   AF-A0A3B8S7V9-F1
#
_cell.length_a   1.000
_cell.length_b   1.000
_cell.length_c   1.000
_cell.angle_alpha   90.00
_cell.angle_beta   90.00
_cell.angle_gamma   90.00
#
_symmetry.space_group_name_H-M   'P 1'
#
loop_
_entity.id
_entity.type
_entity.pdbx_description
1 polymer ?
#
loop_
_entity_poly.entity_id
_entity_poly.type
_entity_poly.pdbx_seq_one_letter_code
_entity_poly.pdbx_strand_id
1 'polypeptide(L)'
;SDAGHKLEGRSLVKDDIYAIRAIVSQWIADSSVDAIVITGGTGFSGRDSTPEAVSPLFDKSIDGFGELFRQLSYDDIGTSTIQSRALAGFANNTVLFALPGSTGACTLAWTGILSEQLDSRHRPCNFYGVLQTLEQ
;
A
#
# COMPACT_ATOMS: atom_id res chain seq x y z
N SER A 1 7.40 -13.75 -8.76
CA SER A 1 7.97 -12.52 -9.35
C SER A 1 9.47 -12.58 -9.22
N ASP A 2 10.22 -11.84 -10.04
CA ASP A 2 11.69 -11.84 -10.03
C ASP A 2 12.29 -11.22 -8.75
N ALA A 3 11.47 -10.52 -7.95
CA ALA A 3 11.88 -9.88 -6.70
C ALA A 3 12.03 -10.84 -5.50
N GLY A 4 11.62 -12.12 -5.63
CA GLY A 4 11.83 -13.12 -4.58
C GLY A 4 10.84 -13.10 -3.40
N HIS A 5 9.85 -12.21 -3.40
CA HIS A 5 8.78 -12.21 -2.38
C HIS A 5 7.81 -13.39 -2.55
N LYS A 6 7.29 -13.89 -1.43
CA LYS A 6 6.22 -14.90 -1.41
C LYS A 6 4.85 -14.23 -1.36
N LEU A 7 3.91 -14.72 -2.15
CA LEU A 7 2.52 -14.28 -2.11
C LEU A 7 1.75 -15.20 -1.16
N GLU A 8 1.46 -14.73 0.05
CA GLU A 8 0.70 -15.51 1.05
C GLU A 8 -0.78 -15.65 0.69
N GLY A 9 -1.37 -14.58 0.14
CA GLY A 9 -2.79 -14.56 -0.19
C GLY A 9 -3.14 -13.51 -1.24
N ARG A 10 -4.29 -13.71 -1.89
CA ARG A 10 -4.89 -12.76 -2.82
C ARG A 10 -6.41 -12.82 -2.70
N SER A 11 -7.04 -11.66 -2.62
CA SER A 11 -8.49 -11.53 -2.61
C SER A 11 -8.94 -10.47 -3.62
N LEU A 12 -10.16 -10.63 -4.13
CA LEU A 12 -10.83 -9.62 -4.96
C LEU A 12 -12.17 -9.31 -4.28
N VAL A 13 -12.32 -8.06 -3.87
CA VAL A 13 -13.53 -7.56 -3.21
C VAL A 13 -14.18 -6.46 -4.04
N LYS A 14 -15.46 -6.24 -3.81
CA LYS A 14 -16.13 -5.04 -4.31
C LYS A 14 -15.58 -3.82 -3.59
N ASP A 15 -15.70 -2.66 -4.24
CA ASP A 15 -15.37 -1.36 -3.62
C ASP A 15 -16.44 -1.03 -2.58
N ASP A 16 -16.26 -1.61 -1.39
CA ASP A 16 -17.11 -1.53 -0.23
C ASP A 16 -16.23 -1.46 1.02
N ILE A 17 -16.46 -0.45 1.84
CA ILE A 17 -15.66 -0.16 3.05
C ILE A 17 -15.56 -1.39 3.95
N TYR A 18 -16.66 -2.10 4.15
CA TYR A 18 -16.74 -3.19 5.11
C TYR A 18 -16.07 -4.46 4.57
N ALA A 19 -16.25 -4.76 3.28
CA ALA A 19 -15.59 -5.88 2.62
C ALA A 19 -14.06 -5.70 2.60
N ILE A 20 -13.59 -4.48 2.32
CA ILE A 20 -12.15 -4.16 2.36
C ILE A 20 -11.62 -4.33 3.79
N ARG A 21 -12.29 -3.73 4.78
CA ARG A 21 -11.88 -3.85 6.19
C ARG A 21 -11.83 -5.30 6.67
N ALA A 22 -12.82 -6.13 6.34
CA ALA A 22 -12.85 -7.51 6.76
C ALA A 22 -11.60 -8.29 6.32
N ILE A 23 -11.23 -8.19 5.04
CA ILE A 23 -10.05 -8.87 4.49
C ILE A 23 -8.77 -8.26 5.04
N VAL A 24 -8.67 -6.93 5.06
CA VAL A 24 -7.45 -6.24 5.50
C VAL A 24 -7.20 -6.50 6.98
N SER A 25 -8.21 -6.42 7.85
CA SER A 25 -8.09 -6.77 9.27
C SER A 25 -7.70 -8.23 9.49
N GLN A 26 -8.20 -9.16 8.67
CA GLN A 26 -7.80 -10.56 8.74
C GLN A 26 -6.30 -10.72 8.45
N TRP A 27 -5.79 -10.06 7.41
CA TRP A 27 -4.37 -10.12 7.06
C TRP A 27 -3.48 -9.38 8.05
N ILE A 28 -3.92 -8.24 8.59
CA ILE A 28 -3.22 -7.53 9.67
C ILE A 28 -3.04 -8.42 10.90
N ALA A 29 -4.00 -9.31 11.19
CA ALA A 29 -3.94 -10.23 12.33
C ALA A 29 -3.16 -11.52 12.04
N ASP A 30 -2.78 -11.78 10.78
CA ASP A 30 -2.09 -12.99 10.36
C ASP A 30 -0.57 -12.78 10.42
N SER A 31 0.11 -13.46 11.35
CA SER A 31 1.56 -13.33 11.55
C SER A 31 2.40 -13.87 10.38
N SER A 32 1.79 -14.46 9.35
CA SER A 32 2.50 -14.81 8.12
C SER A 32 2.54 -13.67 7.10
N VAL A 33 1.79 -12.57 7.31
CA VAL A 33 1.67 -11.46 6.36
C VAL A 33 2.47 -10.24 6.84
N ASP A 34 3.60 -9.97 6.18
CA ASP A 34 4.41 -8.77 6.48
C ASP A 34 3.92 -7.50 5.78
N ALA A 35 3.32 -7.66 4.58
CA ALA A 35 2.93 -6.56 3.73
C ALA A 35 1.63 -6.81 2.97
N ILE A 36 0.80 -5.77 2.86
CA ILE A 36 -0.46 -5.76 2.12
C ILE A 36 -0.38 -4.71 1.02
N VAL A 37 -0.75 -5.09 -0.21
CA VAL A 37 -0.90 -4.17 -1.33
C VAL A 37 -2.32 -4.23 -1.88
N ILE A 38 -3.00 -3.09 -1.91
CA ILE A 38 -4.34 -2.91 -2.48
C ILE A 38 -4.22 -2.08 -3.76
N THR A 39 -5.00 -2.43 -4.78
CA THR A 39 -5.08 -1.71 -6.05
C THR A 39 -6.55 -1.41 -6.37
N GLY A 40 -6.87 -0.13 -6.57
CA GLY A 40 -8.23 0.35 -6.87
C GLY A 40 -8.90 1.06 -5.70
N GLY A 41 -10.03 1.72 -5.97
CA GLY A 41 -10.87 2.37 -4.95
C GLY A 41 -10.28 3.63 -4.32
N THR A 42 -9.19 4.19 -4.87
CA THR A 42 -8.54 5.42 -4.36
C THR A 42 -8.93 6.67 -5.14
N GLY A 43 -9.88 6.59 -6.07
CA GLY A 43 -10.37 7.74 -6.82
C GLY A 43 -11.35 8.60 -6.02
N PHE A 44 -12.15 9.39 -6.74
CA PHE A 44 -13.21 10.25 -6.20
C PHE A 44 -14.60 9.90 -6.76
N SER A 45 -14.74 8.78 -7.47
CA SER A 45 -16.08 8.31 -7.83
C SER A 45 -16.84 7.93 -6.57
N GLY A 46 -18.18 8.00 -6.59
CA GLY A 46 -19.01 7.69 -5.41
C GLY A 46 -18.90 6.25 -4.88
N ARG A 47 -18.08 5.40 -5.50
CA ARG A 47 -17.76 4.05 -5.03
C ARG A 47 -16.37 3.95 -4.40
N ASP A 48 -15.45 4.84 -4.75
CA ASP A 48 -14.05 4.80 -4.32
C ASP A 48 -13.93 4.96 -2.80
N SER A 49 -13.66 3.86 -2.12
CA SER A 49 -13.77 3.79 -0.66
C SER A 49 -12.53 3.24 0.05
N THR A 50 -11.46 2.94 -0.70
CA THR A 50 -10.26 2.31 -0.14
C THR A 50 -9.58 3.15 0.93
N PRO A 51 -9.35 4.48 0.77
CA PRO A 51 -8.74 5.30 1.81
C PRO A 51 -9.58 5.36 3.09
N GLU A 52 -10.91 5.48 2.97
CA GLU A 52 -11.86 5.43 4.09
C GLU A 52 -11.88 4.06 4.78
N ALA A 53 -11.66 2.98 4.03
CA ALA A 53 -11.61 1.64 4.56
C ALA A 53 -10.35 1.39 5.38
N VAL A 54 -9.17 1.75 4.87
CA VAL A 54 -7.88 1.35 5.45
C VAL A 54 -7.31 2.35 6.45
N SER A 55 -7.53 3.66 6.27
CA SER A 55 -6.93 4.66 7.16
C SER A 55 -7.28 4.49 8.65
N PRO A 56 -8.50 4.08 9.04
CA PRO A 56 -8.83 3.87 10.45
C PRO A 56 -8.19 2.62 11.06
N LEU A 57 -7.57 1.76 10.23
CA LEU A 57 -6.89 0.55 10.69
C LEU A 57 -5.41 0.79 11.01
N PHE A 58 -4.87 1.95 10.65
CA PHE A 58 -3.45 2.23 10.85
C PHE A 58 -3.14 2.58 12.30
N ASP A 59 -2.11 1.94 12.85
CA ASP A 59 -1.41 2.39 14.06
C ASP A 59 -0.60 3.67 13.77
N LYS A 60 -0.05 3.75 12.56
CA LYS A 60 0.76 4.90 12.10
C LYS A 60 0.66 5.07 10.59
N SER A 61 0.35 6.28 10.14
CA SER A 61 0.38 6.65 8.73
C SER A 61 1.80 6.82 8.20
N ILE A 62 2.01 6.51 6.91
CA ILE A 62 3.26 6.75 6.18
C ILE A 62 2.98 7.84 5.13
N ASP A 63 2.89 9.09 5.57
CA ASP A 63 2.50 10.21 4.69
C ASP A 63 3.42 10.37 3.48
N GLY A 64 4.73 10.15 3.69
CA GLY A 64 5.75 10.21 2.65
C GLY A 64 5.51 9.26 1.46
N PHE A 65 4.76 8.16 1.65
CA PHE A 65 4.40 7.28 0.54
C PHE A 65 3.49 7.98 -0.47
N GLY A 66 2.39 8.58 0.02
CA GLY A 66 1.45 9.27 -0.84
C GLY A 66 2.07 10.51 -1.50
N GLU A 67 2.94 11.22 -0.76
CA GLU A 67 3.68 12.37 -1.26
C GLU A 67 4.63 12.00 -2.41
N LEU A 68 5.53 11.03 -2.18
CA LEU A 68 6.48 10.59 -3.21
C LEU A 68 5.75 9.98 -4.41
N PHE A 69 4.72 9.17 -4.18
CA PHE A 69 3.93 8.60 -5.26
C PHE A 69 3.29 9.67 -6.14
N ARG A 70 2.72 10.73 -5.55
CA ARG A 70 2.15 11.85 -6.31
C ARG A 70 3.21 12.67 -7.03
N GLN A 71 4.42 12.81 -6.46
CA GLN A 71 5.53 13.45 -7.17
C GLN A 71 5.92 12.65 -8.42
N LEU A 72 6.16 11.34 -8.28
CA LEU A 72 6.48 10.48 -9.42
C LEU A 72 5.33 10.44 -10.45
N SER A 73 4.08 10.43 -9.98
CA SER A 73 2.90 10.46 -10.85
C SER A 73 2.76 11.79 -11.56
N TYR A 74 3.18 12.91 -10.96
CA TYR A 74 3.18 14.20 -11.65
C TYR A 74 4.15 14.19 -12.84
N ASP A 75 5.32 13.58 -12.68
CA ASP A 75 6.30 13.45 -13.76
C ASP A 75 5.80 12.54 -14.90
N ASP A 76 4.98 11.52 -14.58
CA ASP A 76 4.42 10.57 -15.54
C ASP A 76 3.13 11.05 -16.23
N ILE A 77 2.14 11.52 -15.45
CA ILE A 77 0.77 11.85 -15.91
C ILE A 77 0.34 13.30 -15.63
N GLY A 78 1.24 14.15 -15.13
CA GLY A 78 0.97 15.55 -14.84
C GLY A 78 -0.08 15.76 -13.76
N THR A 79 -0.93 16.77 -13.94
CA THR A 79 -1.95 17.17 -12.96
C THR A 79 -3.01 16.11 -12.70
N SER A 80 -3.13 15.10 -13.56
CA SER A 80 -4.00 13.93 -13.37
C SER A 80 -3.74 13.23 -12.03
N THR A 81 -2.53 13.34 -11.47
CA THR A 81 -2.20 12.79 -10.15
C THR A 81 -3.10 13.28 -9.02
N ILE A 82 -3.74 14.46 -9.15
CA ILE A 82 -4.66 14.99 -8.13
C ILE A 82 -5.88 14.07 -7.94
N GLN A 83 -6.25 13.30 -8.96
CA GLN A 83 -7.44 12.42 -8.94
C GLN A 83 -7.22 11.10 -8.19
N SER A 84 -6.06 10.91 -7.55
CA SER A 84 -5.70 9.68 -6.85
C SER A 84 -5.29 9.94 -5.40
N ARG A 85 -5.83 9.13 -4.49
CA ARG A 85 -5.59 9.21 -3.04
C ARG A 85 -4.76 8.02 -2.55
N ALA A 86 -3.59 7.79 -3.15
CA ALA A 86 -2.67 6.75 -2.69
C ALA A 86 -2.19 7.06 -1.26
N LEU A 87 -2.16 6.03 -0.41
CA LEU A 87 -1.81 6.13 1.01
C LEU A 87 -1.19 4.83 1.51
N ALA A 88 -0.44 4.93 2.60
CA ALA A 88 0.16 3.78 3.27
C ALA A 88 0.19 3.97 4.79
N GLY A 89 0.34 2.88 5.52
CA GLY A 89 0.40 2.87 6.96
C GLY A 89 0.92 1.55 7.51
N PHE A 90 1.23 1.54 8.81
CA PHE A 90 1.50 0.33 9.58
C PHE A 90 0.28 -0.03 10.42
N ALA A 91 0.04 -1.33 10.56
CA ALA A 91 -0.93 -1.89 11.50
C ALA A 91 -0.44 -3.26 11.96
N ASN A 92 -0.31 -3.48 13.28
CA ASN A 92 0.09 -4.77 13.87
C ASN A 92 1.29 -5.45 13.18
N ASN A 93 2.42 -4.75 13.08
CA ASN A 93 3.62 -5.22 12.38
C ASN A 93 3.39 -5.64 10.91
N THR A 94 2.38 -5.07 10.25
CA THR A 94 2.12 -5.23 8.82
C THR A 94 2.20 -3.86 8.15
N VAL A 95 2.92 -3.74 7.04
CA VAL A 95 2.91 -2.53 6.22
C VAL A 95 1.84 -2.63 5.13
N LEU A 96 1.01 -1.60 4.97
CA LEU A 96 -0.07 -1.56 3.98
C LEU A 96 0.14 -0.43 2.99
N PHE A 97 0.00 -0.73 1.69
CA PHE A 97 -0.02 0.25 0.60
C PHE A 97 -1.33 0.16 -0.18
N ALA A 98 -2.02 1.28 -0.33
CA ALA A 98 -3.21 1.40 -1.17
C ALA A 98 -2.89 2.26 -2.41
N LEU A 99 -3.00 1.62 -3.57
CA LEU A 99 -2.61 2.15 -4.88
C LEU A 99 -3.84 2.43 -5.77
N PRO A 100 -3.73 3.33 -6.76
CA PRO A 100 -4.74 3.45 -7.81
C PRO A 100 -4.92 2.16 -8.61
N GLY A 101 -6.09 1.99 -9.21
CA GLY A 101 -6.43 0.76 -9.94
C GLY A 101 -5.80 0.62 -11.33
N SER A 102 -5.11 1.64 -11.84
CA SER A 102 -4.52 1.57 -13.18
C SER A 102 -3.21 0.78 -13.15
N THR A 103 -2.99 -0.04 -14.18
CA THR A 103 -1.75 -0.83 -14.30
C THR A 103 -0.50 0.04 -14.34
N GLY A 104 -0.60 1.25 -14.94
CA GLY A 104 0.48 2.24 -14.95
C GLY A 104 0.84 2.69 -13.53
N ALA A 105 -0.15 3.09 -12.72
CA ALA A 105 0.08 3.50 -11.34
C ALA A 105 0.67 2.38 -10.48
N CYS A 106 0.18 1.14 -10.63
CA CYS A 106 0.74 -0.02 -9.92
C CYS A 106 2.18 -0.29 -10.32
N THR A 107 2.50 -0.18 -11.62
CA THR A 107 3.87 -0.35 -12.12
C THR A 107 4.77 0.74 -11.55
N LEU A 108 4.35 2.01 -11.62
CA LEU A 108 5.09 3.15 -11.10
C LEU A 108 5.35 3.03 -9.59
N ALA A 109 4.34 2.67 -8.81
CA ALA A 109 4.50 2.45 -7.36
C ALA A 109 5.47 1.28 -7.09
N TRP A 110 5.37 0.19 -7.83
CA TRP A 110 6.25 -0.97 -7.68
C TRP A 110 7.70 -0.62 -7.99
N THR A 111 7.97 -0.09 -9.17
CA THR A 111 9.33 0.16 -9.65
C THR A 111 9.97 1.39 -9.02
N GLY A 112 9.18 2.41 -8.65
CA GLY A 112 9.68 3.67 -8.11
C GLY A 112 9.76 3.72 -6.58
N ILE A 113 9.08 2.82 -5.86
CA ILE A 113 9.00 2.87 -4.39
C ILE A 113 9.06 1.46 -3.77
N LEU A 114 8.06 0.61 -4.03
CA LEU A 114 7.81 -0.59 -3.23
C LEU A 114 8.93 -1.62 -3.37
N SER A 115 9.43 -1.87 -4.58
CA SER A 115 10.48 -2.88 -4.80
C SER A 115 11.77 -2.56 -4.05
N GLU A 116 12.13 -1.28 -3.92
CA GLU A 116 13.27 -0.85 -3.12
C GLU A 116 12.97 -0.93 -1.63
N GLN A 117 11.82 -0.40 -1.19
CA GLN A 117 11.49 -0.31 0.22
C GLN A 117 11.14 -1.65 0.87
N LEU A 118 10.76 -2.66 0.08
CA LEU A 118 10.54 -4.04 0.52
C LEU A 118 11.79 -4.94 0.36
N ASP A 119 12.88 -4.42 -0.22
CA ASP A 119 14.16 -5.14 -0.27
C ASP A 119 14.97 -4.89 1.01
N SER A 120 15.25 -5.95 1.76
CA SER A 120 16.02 -5.89 3.01
C SER A 120 17.45 -5.35 2.82
N ARG A 121 17.96 -5.33 1.58
CA ARG A 121 19.29 -4.82 1.23
C ARG A 121 19.30 -3.32 0.95
N HIS A 122 18.14 -2.70 0.75
CA HIS A 122 18.05 -1.27 0.44
C HIS A 122 18.54 -0.42 1.62
N ARG A 123 19.30 0.64 1.31
CA ARG A 123 19.96 1.54 2.27
C ARG A 123 19.58 2.99 1.98
N PRO A 124 19.56 3.88 2.99
CA PRO A 124 20.02 3.68 4.37
C PRO A 124 19.02 2.94 5.27
N CYS A 125 17.75 2.89 4.91
CA CYS A 125 16.68 2.23 5.66
C CYS A 125 15.62 1.67 4.70
N ASN A 126 14.85 0.68 5.16
CA ASN A 126 13.78 0.00 4.42
C ASN A 126 12.72 -0.53 5.41
N PHE A 127 11.59 -1.05 4.91
CA PHE A 127 10.51 -1.54 5.78
C PHE A 127 10.86 -2.83 6.51
N TYR A 128 11.67 -3.71 5.94
CA TYR A 128 12.12 -4.92 6.63
C TYR A 128 12.82 -4.59 7.95
N GLY A 129 13.74 -3.61 7.95
CA GLY A 129 14.42 -3.19 9.17
C GLY A 129 13.49 -2.60 10.23
N VAL A 130 12.41 -1.92 9.80
CA VAL A 130 11.41 -1.36 10.71
C VAL A 130 10.56 -2.47 11.35
N LEU A 131 10.08 -3.42 10.55
CA LEU A 131 9.26 -4.53 11.03
C LEU A 131 10.01 -5.40 12.05
N GLN A 132 11.30 -5.67 11.82
CA GLN A 132 12.14 -6.41 12.77
C GLN A 132 12.35 -5.69 14.12
N THR A 133 12.18 -4.37 14.17
CA THR A 133 12.32 -3.60 15.42
C THR A 133 11.01 -3.58 16.22
N LEU A 134 9.86 -3.75 15.58
CA LEU A 134 8.55 -3.75 16.23
C LEU A 134 8.22 -5.09 16.91
N GLU A 135 8.92 -6.17 16.57
CA GLU A 135 8.78 -7.50 17.22
C GLU A 135 9.53 -7.63 18.56
N GLN A 136 10.30 -6.60 18.96
CA GLN A 136 11.07 -6.55 20.21
C GLN A 136 10.36 -5.71 21.28
#